data_AF-A0A6S7KJW0-F1
#
_entry.id   AF-A0A6S7KJW0-F1
#
_cell.length_a   1.000
_cell.length_b   1.000
_cell.length_c   1.000
_cell.angle_alpha   90.00
_cell.angle_beta   90.00
_cell.angle_gamma   90.00
#
_symmetry.space_group_name_H-M   'P 1'
#
loop_
_entity.id
_entity.type
_entity.pdbx_description
1 polymer ?
#
loop_
_entity_poly.entity_id
_entity_poly.type
_entity_poly.pdbx_seq_one_letter_code
_entity_poly.pdbx_strand_id
1 'polypeptide(L)'
;CSTDCGKGLQQRVVICMKSTNGNYRETFDADCSLDDKPAVRKDCNSNCVPSWFATPWTQCSVTCGHGVETRYVSCLNGEGKRVGGCKAWERPLLRRACYPKACPGIVPTKTNVPSTCTDNPPRSFKRYCHIIKRINYCRIPSYRRRCCATCTPKNTVVGHL
;
A
#
# COMPACT_ATOMS: atom_id res chain seq x y z
N CYS A 1 12.40 -24.64 -5.79
CA CYS A 1 11.09 -24.06 -6.13
C CYS A 1 11.01 -22.65 -5.54
N SER A 2 10.31 -21.70 -6.17
CA SER A 2 10.21 -20.29 -5.70
C SER A 2 9.44 -20.14 -4.39
N THR A 3 8.65 -21.15 -4.03
CA THR A 3 7.95 -21.28 -2.76
C THR A 3 8.25 -22.67 -2.21
N ASP A 4 8.23 -22.77 -0.89
CA ASP A 4 8.29 -24.02 -0.12
C ASP A 4 6.95 -24.76 -0.13
N CYS A 5 5.83 -24.04 -0.28
CA CYS A 5 4.49 -24.60 -0.32
C CYS A 5 3.66 -24.22 -1.56
N GLY A 6 2.80 -25.13 -1.98
CA GLY A 6 1.90 -24.98 -3.12
C GLY A 6 2.62 -24.84 -4.46
N LYS A 7 2.03 -24.05 -5.36
CA LYS A 7 2.55 -23.80 -6.70
C LYS A 7 3.68 -22.77 -6.68
N GLY A 8 4.72 -23.03 -7.45
CA GLY A 8 5.83 -22.11 -7.66
C GLY A 8 6.56 -22.38 -8.97
N LEU A 9 7.65 -21.64 -9.18
CA LEU A 9 8.54 -21.78 -10.33
C LEU A 9 9.92 -22.23 -9.87
N GLN A 10 10.53 -23.15 -10.59
CA GLN A 10 11.93 -23.50 -10.43
C GLN A 10 12.70 -23.15 -11.70
N GLN A 11 13.94 -22.71 -11.53
CA GLN A 11 14.82 -22.34 -12.62
C GLN A 11 16.08 -23.19 -12.56
N ARG A 12 16.58 -23.62 -13.72
CA ARG A 12 17.86 -24.31 -13.88
C ARG A 12 18.75 -23.52 -14.82
N VAL A 13 20.06 -23.73 -14.71
CA VAL A 13 21.01 -23.27 -15.72
C VAL A 13 20.97 -24.25 -16.89
N VAL A 14 20.97 -23.71 -18.11
CA VAL A 14 21.03 -24.48 -19.36
C VAL A 14 22.27 -23.99 -20.08
N ILE A 15 23.20 -24.89 -20.36
CA ILE A 15 24.45 -24.63 -21.09
C ILE A 15 24.48 -25.47 -22.36
N CYS A 16 25.10 -24.94 -23.40
CA CYS A 16 25.38 -25.69 -24.63
C CYS A 16 26.67 -26.49 -24.45
N MET A 17 26.66 -27.78 -24.83
CA MET A 17 27.85 -28.64 -24.76
C MET A 17 28.03 -29.43 -26.06
N LYS A 18 29.28 -29.56 -26.50
CA LYS A 18 29.68 -30.36 -27.67
C LYS A 18 30.45 -31.61 -27.24
N SER A 19 30.06 -32.78 -27.75
CA SER A 19 30.77 -34.04 -27.52
C SER A 19 31.84 -34.27 -28.58
N THR A 20 33.08 -34.50 -28.15
CA THR A 20 34.21 -34.83 -29.02
C THR A 20 34.93 -36.05 -28.42
N ASN A 21 34.89 -37.19 -29.11
CA ASN A 21 35.47 -38.46 -28.63
C ASN A 21 35.01 -38.85 -27.21
N GLY A 22 33.73 -38.64 -26.89
CA GLY A 22 33.16 -38.94 -25.57
C GLY A 22 33.41 -37.89 -24.49
N ASN A 23 34.19 -36.84 -24.78
CA ASN A 23 34.38 -35.70 -23.87
C ASN A 23 33.42 -34.57 -24.21
N TYR A 24 32.78 -34.00 -23.19
CA TYR A 24 31.89 -32.86 -23.32
C TYR A 24 32.63 -31.56 -23.01
N ARG A 25 32.47 -30.55 -23.86
CA ARG A 25 32.97 -29.19 -23.63
C ARG A 25 31.84 -28.19 -23.77
N GLU A 26 31.77 -27.25 -22.84
CA GLU A 26 30.85 -26.12 -22.92
C GLU A 26 31.21 -25.23 -24.12
N THR A 27 30.21 -24.74 -24.82
CA THR A 27 30.35 -23.88 -26.00
C THR A 27 29.38 -22.70 -25.93
N PHE A 28 29.35 -21.85 -26.97
CA PHE A 28 28.42 -20.73 -26.98
C PHE A 28 26.98 -21.23 -27.10
N ASP A 29 26.04 -20.53 -26.47
CA ASP A 29 24.61 -20.90 -26.50
C ASP A 29 24.07 -20.98 -27.95
N ALA A 30 24.60 -20.14 -28.84
CA ALA A 30 24.25 -20.12 -30.26
C ALA A 30 24.73 -21.35 -31.05
N ASP A 31 25.64 -22.16 -30.51
CA ASP A 31 26.11 -23.39 -31.15
C ASP A 31 25.09 -24.54 -31.02
N CYS A 32 24.12 -24.41 -30.11
CA CYS A 32 23.02 -25.35 -29.92
C CYS A 32 21.73 -24.83 -30.57
N SER A 33 20.93 -25.74 -31.13
CA SER A 33 19.62 -25.37 -31.68
C SER A 33 18.68 -24.85 -30.59
N LEU A 34 17.91 -23.81 -30.93
CA LEU A 34 16.85 -23.30 -30.06
C LEU A 34 15.72 -24.31 -29.86
N ASP A 35 15.46 -25.17 -30.85
CA ASP A 35 14.41 -26.19 -30.78
C ASP A 35 14.76 -27.28 -29.76
N ASP A 36 16.05 -27.56 -29.59
CA ASP A 36 16.57 -28.54 -28.63
C ASP A 36 16.81 -27.92 -27.24
N LYS A 37 16.76 -26.57 -27.14
CA LYS A 37 17.07 -25.85 -25.90
C LYS A 37 16.04 -26.18 -24.82
N PRO A 38 16.44 -26.89 -23.75
CA PRO A 38 15.49 -27.26 -22.72
C PRO A 38 14.95 -26.02 -22.00
N ALA A 39 13.69 -26.08 -21.54
CA ALA A 39 13.10 -24.98 -20.79
C ALA A 39 13.94 -24.64 -19.54
N VAL A 40 14.28 -23.36 -19.41
CA VAL A 40 15.05 -22.80 -18.28
C VAL A 40 14.19 -22.78 -17.01
N ARG A 41 12.88 -22.57 -17.18
CA ARG A 41 11.89 -22.54 -16.10
C ARG A 41 10.94 -23.73 -16.22
N LYS A 42 10.56 -24.26 -15.07
CA LYS A 42 9.53 -25.31 -14.95
C LYS A 42 8.65 -24.98 -13.75
N ASP A 43 7.37 -25.30 -13.84
CA ASP A 43 6.50 -25.27 -12.67
C ASP A 43 6.94 -26.32 -11.65
N CYS A 44 6.76 -25.99 -10.38
CA CYS A 44 6.89 -26.91 -9.26
C CYS A 44 5.63 -26.81 -8.39
N ASN A 45 5.23 -27.93 -7.80
CA ASN A 45 4.09 -27.99 -6.91
C ASN A 45 4.45 -28.85 -5.70
N SER A 46 4.49 -28.23 -4.53
CA SER A 46 4.61 -28.94 -3.25
C SER A 46 3.23 -29.41 -2.81
N ASN A 47 3.14 -30.63 -2.26
CA ASN A 47 1.90 -31.22 -1.77
C ASN A 47 1.46 -30.59 -0.43
N CYS A 48 1.11 -29.30 -0.46
CA CYS A 48 0.54 -28.59 0.67
C CYS A 48 -0.31 -27.41 0.18
N VAL A 49 -1.27 -27.01 1.01
CA VAL A 49 -2.23 -25.95 0.69
C VAL A 49 -1.92 -24.74 1.58
N PRO A 50 -1.30 -23.68 1.03
CA PRO A 50 -1.04 -22.46 1.79
C PRO A 50 -2.31 -21.59 1.90
N SER A 51 -2.55 -21.01 3.07
CA SER A 51 -3.66 -20.08 3.31
C SER A 51 -3.24 -18.94 4.23
N TRP A 52 -3.83 -17.76 4.01
CA TRP A 52 -3.62 -16.61 4.87
C TRP A 52 -4.36 -16.78 6.20
N PHE A 53 -3.61 -16.72 7.29
CA PHE A 53 -4.14 -16.65 8.65
C PHE A 53 -3.97 -15.24 9.19
N ALA A 54 -5.03 -14.71 9.81
CA ALA A 54 -5.01 -13.41 10.46
C ALA A 54 -5.62 -13.52 11.87
N THR A 55 -4.94 -12.96 12.87
CA THR A 55 -5.49 -12.88 14.23
C THR A 55 -6.64 -11.86 14.30
N PRO A 56 -7.41 -11.86 15.39
CA PRO A 56 -8.24 -10.72 15.73
C PRO A 56 -7.44 -9.42 15.76
N TRP A 57 -8.15 -8.30 15.55
CA TRP A 57 -7.59 -6.98 15.72
C TRP A 57 -7.27 -6.72 17.19
N THR A 58 -6.16 -6.03 17.46
CA THR A 58 -5.88 -5.44 18.77
C THR A 58 -6.93 -4.39 19.11
N GLN A 59 -6.97 -3.99 20.38
CA GLN A 59 -7.68 -2.76 20.76
C GLN A 59 -7.12 -1.56 19.98
N CYS A 60 -7.97 -0.54 19.83
CA CYS A 60 -7.59 0.73 19.23
C CYS A 60 -6.43 1.35 20.01
N SER A 61 -5.43 1.89 19.31
CA SER A 61 -4.25 2.52 19.94
C SER A 61 -4.57 3.74 20.79
N VAL A 62 -5.80 4.26 20.71
CA VAL A 62 -6.30 5.41 21.46
C VAL A 62 -7.66 5.07 22.04
N THR A 63 -8.03 5.75 23.12
CA THR A 63 -9.37 5.65 23.73
C THR A 63 -10.32 6.75 23.24
N CYS A 64 -9.81 7.73 22.49
CA CYS A 64 -10.55 8.83 21.89
C CYS A 64 -9.88 9.32 20.59
N GLY A 65 -10.63 9.89 19.66
CA GLY A 65 -10.09 10.50 18.44
C GLY A 65 -9.75 9.50 17.33
N HIS A 66 -8.64 9.73 16.62
CA HIS A 66 -8.19 8.88 15.51
C HIS A 66 -7.09 7.93 15.96
N GLY A 67 -7.28 6.64 15.77
CA GLY A 67 -6.31 5.62 16.15
C GLY A 67 -6.11 4.56 15.09
N VAL A 68 -5.31 3.56 15.45
CA VAL A 68 -5.01 2.40 14.63
C VAL A 68 -5.16 1.12 15.42
N GLU A 69 -5.80 0.13 14.82
CA GLU A 69 -5.79 -1.26 15.27
C GLU A 69 -4.82 -2.05 14.40
N THR A 70 -4.16 -3.04 15.00
CA THR A 70 -3.19 -3.90 14.31
C THR A 70 -3.57 -5.36 14.50
N ARG A 71 -3.08 -6.26 13.65
CA ARG A 71 -3.22 -7.70 13.84
C ARG A 71 -2.02 -8.41 13.26
N TYR A 72 -1.82 -9.68 13.63
CA TYR A 72 -0.81 -10.51 13.00
C TYR A 72 -1.39 -11.20 11.76
N VAL A 73 -0.60 -11.27 10.69
CA VAL A 73 -0.98 -11.92 9.42
C VAL A 73 0.19 -12.78 8.95
N SER A 74 -0.06 -14.07 8.71
CA SER A 74 0.95 -15.03 8.24
C SER A 74 0.35 -15.99 7.24
N CYS A 75 1.17 -16.46 6.31
CA CYS A 75 0.81 -17.57 5.43
C CYS A 75 1.16 -18.88 6.13
N LEU A 76 0.16 -19.76 6.29
CA LEU A 76 0.30 -21.03 6.99
C LEU A 76 -0.12 -22.19 6.08
N ASN A 77 0.44 -23.38 6.30
CA ASN A 77 -0.05 -24.62 5.68
C ASN A 77 -1.15 -25.27 6.54
N GLY A 78 -1.68 -26.42 6.10
CA GLY A 78 -2.69 -27.19 6.84
C GLY A 78 -2.25 -27.71 8.22
N GLU A 79 -0.96 -27.72 8.52
CA GLU A 79 -0.40 -28.09 9.83
C GLU A 79 -0.17 -26.86 10.75
N GLY A 80 -0.51 -25.66 10.29
CA GLY A 80 -0.26 -24.41 11.02
C GLY A 80 1.19 -23.92 10.97
N LYS A 81 2.06 -24.53 10.15
CA LYS A 81 3.44 -24.07 9.96
C LYS A 81 3.48 -22.86 9.04
N ARG A 82 4.37 -21.90 9.34
CA ARG A 82 4.64 -20.75 8.47
C ARG A 82 5.29 -21.21 7.17
N VAL A 83 4.69 -20.84 6.05
CA VAL A 83 5.15 -21.18 4.71
C VAL A 83 5.01 -19.98 3.77
N GLY A 84 5.64 -20.04 2.61
CA GLY A 84 5.32 -19.22 1.45
C GLY A 84 4.16 -19.80 0.63
N GLY A 85 3.94 -19.25 -0.57
CA GLY A 85 2.95 -19.78 -1.52
C GLY A 85 1.56 -19.14 -1.45
N CYS A 86 1.24 -18.37 -0.41
CA CYS A 86 0.01 -17.58 -0.40
C CYS A 86 0.08 -16.46 -1.44
N LYS A 87 -1.04 -16.22 -2.13
CA LYS A 87 -1.16 -15.16 -3.13
C LYS A 87 -1.08 -13.79 -2.46
N ALA A 88 -0.19 -12.94 -2.94
CA ALA A 88 0.07 -11.63 -2.33
C ALA A 88 -1.16 -10.71 -2.32
N TRP A 89 -2.02 -10.77 -3.35
CA TRP A 89 -3.23 -9.94 -3.45
C TRP A 89 -4.37 -10.38 -2.51
N GLU A 90 -4.30 -11.60 -1.96
CA GLU A 90 -5.25 -12.10 -0.96
C GLU A 90 -4.78 -11.78 0.47
N ARG A 91 -3.61 -11.14 0.64
CA ARG A 91 -3.02 -10.87 1.94
C ARG A 91 -3.95 -9.95 2.77
N PRO A 92 -4.42 -10.40 3.94
CA PRO A 92 -5.25 -9.57 4.80
C PRO A 92 -4.52 -8.31 5.29
N LEU A 93 -5.26 -7.22 5.51
CA LEU A 93 -4.72 -5.97 6.05
C LEU A 93 -4.02 -6.18 7.39
N LEU A 94 -2.84 -5.59 7.58
CA LEU A 94 -2.10 -5.63 8.85
C LEU A 94 -2.58 -4.58 9.86
N ARG A 95 -3.08 -3.44 9.35
CA ARG A 95 -3.50 -2.27 10.14
C ARG A 95 -4.81 -1.73 9.59
N ARG A 96 -5.67 -1.21 10.47
CA ARG A 96 -6.88 -0.46 10.09
C ARG A 96 -7.08 0.74 11.00
N ALA A 97 -7.76 1.76 10.50
CA ALA A 97 -8.14 2.91 11.31
C ALA A 97 -9.28 2.55 12.27
N CYS A 98 -9.25 3.16 13.46
CA CYS A 98 -10.34 3.13 14.43
C CYS A 98 -10.70 4.56 14.86
N TYR A 99 -11.97 4.76 15.20
CA TYR A 99 -12.54 6.07 15.51
C TYR A 99 -13.35 6.01 16.81
N PRO A 100 -12.71 5.95 17.99
CA PRO A 100 -13.43 6.06 19.25
C PRO A 100 -14.07 7.44 19.43
N LYS A 101 -14.72 7.66 20.57
CA LYS A 101 -15.34 8.95 20.93
C LYS A 101 -14.37 10.13 20.78
N ALA A 102 -14.88 11.33 20.55
CA ALA A 102 -14.05 12.53 20.52
C ALA A 102 -13.29 12.70 21.84
N CYS A 103 -12.05 13.20 21.78
CA CYS A 103 -11.26 13.45 22.97
C CYS A 103 -11.81 14.64 23.77
N PRO A 104 -11.95 14.51 25.11
CA PRO A 104 -12.27 15.65 25.97
C PRO A 104 -11.25 16.77 25.77
N GLY A 105 -11.69 18.03 25.77
CA GLY A 105 -10.81 19.19 25.59
C GLY A 105 -10.44 19.48 24.13
N ILE A 106 -10.67 18.54 23.20
CA ILE A 106 -10.71 18.84 21.76
C ILE A 106 -12.16 19.19 21.42
N VAL A 107 -12.61 20.32 21.97
CA VAL A 107 -13.72 21.03 21.32
C VAL A 107 -13.15 21.40 19.94
N PRO A 108 -13.83 21.10 18.82
CA PRO A 108 -13.56 21.84 17.61
C PRO A 108 -13.95 23.27 17.96
N THR A 109 -13.00 24.03 18.53
CA THR A 109 -13.12 25.47 18.64
C THR A 109 -13.49 25.86 17.23
N LYS A 110 -14.72 26.39 17.06
CA LYS A 110 -15.08 27.14 15.87
C LYS A 110 -13.84 27.92 15.57
N THR A 111 -13.21 27.58 14.44
CA THR A 111 -11.86 28.01 14.13
C THR A 111 -11.88 29.49 14.46
N ASN A 112 -11.10 29.96 15.45
CA ASN A 112 -10.98 31.38 15.69
C ASN A 112 -10.24 31.87 14.46
N VAL A 113 -11.01 32.05 13.38
CA VAL A 113 -10.59 32.67 12.14
C VAL A 113 -10.32 34.09 12.59
N PRO A 114 -9.06 34.56 12.53
CA PRO A 114 -8.79 35.96 12.74
C PRO A 114 -9.73 36.72 11.81
N SER A 115 -10.42 37.73 12.33
CA SER A 115 -11.32 38.62 11.57
C SER A 115 -10.62 39.34 10.39
N THR A 116 -9.33 39.07 10.17
CA THR A 116 -8.42 39.62 9.17
C THR A 116 -7.69 38.53 8.35
N CYS A 117 -8.36 37.42 8.01
CA CYS A 117 -7.74 36.39 7.19
C CYS A 117 -7.59 36.81 5.70
N THR A 118 -6.42 36.56 5.10
CA THR A 118 -6.12 36.87 3.69
C THR A 118 -5.59 35.64 2.95
N ASP A 119 -5.80 35.59 1.63
CA ASP A 119 -5.25 34.54 0.79
C ASP A 119 -3.76 34.80 0.51
N ASN A 120 -2.91 33.78 0.67
CA ASN A 120 -1.47 33.86 0.40
C ASN A 120 -1.01 32.77 -0.60
N PRO A 121 -1.48 32.79 -1.86
CA PRO A 121 -1.10 31.82 -2.87
C PRO A 121 0.32 32.04 -3.41
N PRO A 122 0.92 31.04 -4.11
CA PRO A 122 2.15 31.24 -4.86
C PRO A 122 2.00 32.38 -5.88
N ARG A 123 3.00 33.28 -5.97
CA ARG A 123 2.95 34.50 -6.81
C ARG A 123 2.65 34.24 -8.29
N SER A 124 3.09 33.09 -8.81
CA SER A 124 2.88 32.68 -10.20
C SER A 124 1.45 32.25 -10.52
N PHE A 125 0.59 32.06 -9.50
CA PHE A 125 -0.72 31.43 -9.70
C PHE A 125 -1.87 32.22 -9.09
N LYS A 126 -2.24 33.32 -9.76
CA LYS A 126 -3.32 34.25 -9.36
C LYS A 126 -4.69 33.60 -9.11
N ARG A 127 -4.97 32.45 -9.74
CA ARG A 127 -6.25 31.71 -9.60
C ARG A 127 -6.18 30.49 -8.67
N TYR A 128 -5.05 30.29 -7.99
CA TYR A 128 -4.83 29.12 -7.13
C TYR A 128 -5.99 28.90 -6.15
N CYS A 129 -6.38 29.93 -5.38
CA CYS A 129 -7.41 29.77 -4.36
C CYS A 129 -8.82 29.55 -4.93
N HIS A 130 -9.15 30.15 -6.06
CA HIS A 130 -10.40 29.86 -6.77
C HIS A 130 -10.49 28.40 -7.21
N ILE A 131 -9.38 27.82 -7.67
CA ILE A 131 -9.33 26.40 -8.07
C ILE A 131 -9.52 25.53 -6.83
N ILE A 132 -8.79 25.78 -5.75
CA ILE A 132 -8.93 25.07 -4.46
C ILE A 132 -10.38 25.04 -3.97
N LYS A 133 -11.12 26.15 -4.12
CA LYS A 133 -12.55 26.21 -3.79
C LYS A 133 -13.39 25.32 -4.70
N ARG A 134 -13.20 25.40 -6.02
CA ARG A 134 -13.99 24.62 -7.01
C ARG A 134 -13.81 23.12 -6.85
N ILE A 135 -12.59 22.67 -6.55
CA ILE A 135 -12.27 21.25 -6.38
C ILE A 135 -12.53 20.74 -4.95
N ASN A 136 -13.18 21.54 -4.10
CA ASN A 136 -13.51 21.22 -2.71
C ASN A 136 -12.29 20.84 -1.84
N TYR A 137 -11.13 21.44 -2.12
CA TYR A 137 -9.90 21.23 -1.34
C TYR A 137 -9.83 22.14 -0.10
N CYS A 138 -10.80 23.05 0.07
CA CYS A 138 -10.95 23.84 1.31
C CYS A 138 -11.19 23.00 2.58
N ARG A 139 -11.52 21.72 2.44
CA ARG A 139 -11.58 20.75 3.56
C ARG A 139 -10.20 20.33 4.08
N ILE A 140 -9.15 20.52 3.29
CA ILE A 140 -7.79 20.11 3.63
C ILE A 140 -7.10 21.27 4.38
N PRO A 141 -6.54 21.03 5.59
CA PRO A 141 -6.00 22.10 6.44
C PRO A 141 -4.91 22.96 5.79
N SER A 142 -4.02 22.38 4.98
CA SER A 142 -2.94 23.09 4.30
C SER A 142 -3.46 24.09 3.27
N TYR A 143 -4.40 23.67 2.42
CA TYR A 143 -5.04 24.53 1.43
C TYR A 143 -5.94 25.58 2.09
N ARG A 144 -6.65 25.22 3.17
CA ARG A 144 -7.48 26.14 3.96
C ARG A 144 -6.67 27.25 4.65
N ARG A 145 -5.44 26.96 5.10
CA ARG A 145 -4.52 27.99 5.63
C ARG A 145 -4.05 28.95 4.54
N ARG A 146 -3.76 28.43 3.34
CA ARG A 146 -3.21 29.23 2.22
C ARG A 146 -4.27 30.07 1.51
N CYS A 147 -5.49 29.55 1.42
CA CYS A 147 -6.62 30.17 0.76
C CYS A 147 -7.72 30.52 1.77
N CYS A 148 -7.32 31.21 2.84
CA CYS A 148 -8.16 31.42 3.99
C CYS A 148 -9.43 32.22 3.66
N ALA A 149 -9.30 33.36 2.97
CA ALA A 149 -10.43 34.20 2.59
C ALA A 149 -11.32 33.54 1.52
N THR A 150 -10.72 32.78 0.60
CA THR A 150 -11.50 32.06 -0.42
C THR A 150 -12.27 30.86 0.15
N CYS A 151 -11.69 30.18 1.15
CA CYS A 151 -12.25 28.98 1.78
C CYS A 151 -13.15 29.27 3.00
N THR A 152 -13.24 30.51 3.48
CA THR A 152 -14.24 30.91 4.48
C THR A 152 -15.63 31.02 3.84
N PRO A 153 -16.67 30.42 4.44
CA PRO A 153 -18.04 30.62 3.99
C PRO A 153 -18.49 32.07 4.30
N LYS A 154 -19.14 32.73 3.34
CA LYS A 154 -19.64 34.12 3.50
C LYS A 154 -20.95 34.23 4.32
N ASN A 155 -21.41 33.15 4.95
CA ASN A 155 -22.60 33.17 5.82
C ASN A 155 -22.22 32.85 7.26
N THR A 156 -21.77 33.89 7.98
CA THR A 156 -21.86 33.93 9.43
C THR A 156 -22.71 35.16 9.74
N VAL A 157 -24.01 34.94 9.92
CA VAL A 157 -24.90 35.96 10.47
C VAL A 157 -24.37 36.31 11.85
N VAL A 158 -23.93 37.55 12.04
CA VAL A 158 -23.58 38.11 13.35
C VAL A 158 -24.90 38.31 14.08
N GLY A 159 -25.26 37.37 14.95
CA GLY A 159 -26.36 37.56 15.88
C GLY A 159 -25.93 38.53 16.96
N HIS A 160 -26.35 39.78 16.84
CA HIS A 160 -26.49 40.68 17.99
C HIS A 160 -27.81 40.33 18.69
N LEU A 161 -27.73 39.99 19.98
CA LEU A 161 -28.70 40.27 21.04
C LEU A 161 -28.02 39.98 22.39
#